data_AF-A0A4Y3TYK9-F1
#
_entry.id   AF-A0A4Y3TYK9-F1
#
_cell.length_a   1.000
_cell.length_b   1.000
_cell.length_c   1.000
_cell.angle_alpha   90.00
_cell.angle_beta   90.00
_cell.angle_gamma   90.00
#
_symmetry.space_group_name_H-M   'P 1'
#
loop_
_entity.id
_entity.type
_entity.pdbx_description
1 polymer ?
#
loop_
_entity_poly.entity_id
_entity_poly.type
_entity_poly.pdbx_seq_one_letter_code
_entity_poly.pdbx_strand_id
1 'polypeptide(L)'
;MPTPPGYLRRRKVDRGVTNIRNLASTWWRRWEGIEHRCLVPLTSFAEPEHLPDGTSRQVWFARAEGEPLAFFAGIWCQWTSARKLAVGETTDDLFGFLTTEANREVGAIHPKAMPVVLTRQEELDVWMNAPIADAVQVQRPLPDGTLKRIMPWHPVE
;
A
#
# COMPACT_ATOMS: atom_id res chain seq x y z
N MET A 1 5.95 7.57 0.83
CA MET A 1 6.73 7.81 2.08
C MET A 1 8.20 8.08 1.80
N PRO A 2 8.92 8.78 2.69
CA PRO A 2 10.36 9.00 2.58
C PRO A 2 11.16 7.70 2.60
N THR A 3 12.17 7.61 1.74
CA THR A 3 13.06 6.44 1.66
C THR A 3 14.07 6.43 2.82
N PRO A 4 14.34 5.29 3.48
CA PRO A 4 15.35 5.24 4.53
C PRO A 4 16.73 5.67 3.99
N PRO A 5 17.50 6.51 4.72
CA PRO A 5 18.72 7.16 4.20
C PRO A 5 19.78 6.19 3.66
N GLY A 6 19.86 4.98 4.21
CA GLY A 6 20.76 3.93 3.72
C GLY A 6 20.53 3.55 2.25
N TYR A 7 19.28 3.64 1.77
CA TYR A 7 18.91 3.31 0.39
C TYR A 7 19.01 4.51 -0.58
N LEU A 8 19.21 5.72 -0.05
CA LEU A 8 19.43 6.93 -0.85
C LEU A 8 20.90 7.14 -1.22
N ARG A 9 21.81 6.32 -0.69
CA ARG A 9 23.24 6.38 -1.04
C ARG A 9 23.39 6.28 -2.55
N ARG A 10 24.00 7.30 -3.16
CA ARG A 10 24.21 7.47 -4.62
C ARG A 10 22.96 7.82 -5.44
N ARG A 11 21.83 8.13 -4.81
CA ARG A 11 20.63 8.64 -5.49
C ARG A 11 20.60 10.17 -5.38
N LYS A 12 20.33 10.84 -6.49
CA LYS A 12 20.15 12.30 -6.55
C LYS A 12 18.74 12.75 -6.18
N VAL A 13 17.80 11.81 -6.09
CA VAL A 13 16.39 12.05 -5.80
C VAL A 13 15.85 10.93 -4.92
N ASP A 14 14.87 11.25 -4.09
CA ASP A 14 14.07 10.29 -3.34
C ASP A 14 12.79 9.95 -4.14
N ARG A 15 12.72 8.73 -4.68
CA ARG A 15 11.49 8.22 -5.35
C ARG A 15 10.41 7.79 -4.36
N GLY A 16 10.76 7.68 -3.08
CA GLY A 16 9.93 7.24 -1.98
C GLY A 16 9.63 5.75 -1.97
N VAL A 17 8.96 5.36 -0.89
CA VAL A 17 8.45 4.04 -0.62
C VAL A 17 6.92 4.10 -0.65
N THR A 18 6.31 3.30 -1.51
CA THR A 18 4.84 3.15 -1.60
C THR A 18 4.34 2.07 -0.64
N ASN A 19 5.05 0.95 -0.56
CA ASN A 19 4.66 -0.25 0.17
C ASN A 19 5.47 -0.42 1.46
N ILE A 20 4.79 -0.47 2.61
CA ILE A 20 5.41 -0.60 3.93
C ILE A 20 5.13 -2.02 4.44
N ARG A 21 6.16 -2.88 4.41
CA ARG A 21 6.05 -4.28 4.84
C ARG A 21 6.43 -4.47 6.31
N ASN A 22 7.61 -4.00 6.70
CA ASN A 22 8.15 -4.22 8.04
C ASN A 22 7.93 -2.98 8.91
N LEU A 23 6.82 -2.95 9.66
CA LEU A 23 6.53 -1.86 10.60
C LEU A 23 7.49 -1.81 11.79
N ALA A 24 8.10 -2.92 12.18
CA ALA A 24 9.07 -2.95 13.28
C ALA A 24 10.41 -2.23 12.95
N SER A 25 10.62 -1.83 11.69
CA SER A 25 11.77 -1.03 11.29
C SER A 25 11.81 0.30 12.05
N THR A 26 12.95 0.63 12.64
CA THR A 26 13.15 1.90 13.36
C THR A 26 12.93 3.13 12.50
N TRP A 27 12.98 2.98 11.17
CA TRP A 27 12.68 4.06 10.22
C TRP A 27 11.23 4.55 10.34
N TRP A 28 10.27 3.63 10.53
CA TRP A 28 8.85 3.97 10.54
C TRP A 28 8.35 4.48 11.90
N ARG A 29 9.09 4.23 12.99
CA ARG A 29 8.71 4.64 14.36
C ARG A 29 8.28 6.10 14.53
N ARG A 30 8.87 7.00 13.73
CA ARG A 30 8.53 8.42 13.74
C ARG A 30 7.14 8.75 13.17
N TRP A 31 6.49 7.78 12.54
CA TRP A 31 5.17 7.90 11.91
C TRP A 31 4.21 6.78 12.35
N GLU A 32 4.45 6.17 13.52
CA GLU A 32 3.55 5.14 14.10
C GLU A 32 2.34 5.74 14.84
N GLY A 33 2.42 7.04 15.18
CA GLY A 33 1.36 7.79 15.85
C GLY A 33 0.07 7.85 15.05
N ILE A 34 -1.05 8.01 15.76
CA ILE A 34 -2.40 8.10 15.19
C ILE A 34 -2.50 9.24 14.16
N GLU A 35 -1.84 10.36 14.44
CA GLU A 35 -1.77 11.54 13.59
C GLU A 35 -1.16 11.29 12.21
N HIS A 36 -0.40 10.19 12.06
CA HIS A 36 0.25 9.79 10.82
C HIS A 36 -0.53 8.72 10.05
N ARG A 37 -1.75 8.36 10.46
CA ARG A 37 -2.55 7.34 9.79
C ARG A 37 -3.50 7.95 8.78
N CYS A 38 -3.73 7.22 7.70
CA CYS A 38 -4.72 7.58 6.70
C CYS A 38 -5.40 6.34 6.12
N LEU A 39 -6.59 6.55 5.54
CA LEU A 39 -7.30 5.57 4.73
C LEU A 39 -7.11 5.92 3.27
N VAL A 40 -6.57 4.99 2.47
CA VAL A 40 -6.36 5.21 1.04
C VAL A 40 -7.49 4.52 0.27
N PRO A 41 -8.49 5.26 -0.26
CA PRO A 41 -9.65 4.64 -0.89
C PRO A 41 -9.28 3.92 -2.18
N LEU A 42 -9.90 2.76 -2.42
CA LEU A 42 -9.79 2.02 -3.66
C LEU A 42 -11.11 1.35 -4.03
N THR A 43 -11.25 1.05 -5.32
CA THR A 43 -12.29 0.16 -5.86
C THR A 43 -11.71 -1.12 -6.44
N SER A 44 -10.47 -1.06 -6.92
CA SER A 44 -9.68 -2.19 -7.40
C SER A 44 -8.19 -1.87 -7.26
N PHE A 45 -7.36 -2.90 -7.31
CA PHE A 45 -5.90 -2.77 -7.36
C PHE A 45 -5.31 -3.79 -8.33
N ALA A 46 -4.10 -3.53 -8.80
CA ALA A 46 -3.42 -4.41 -9.73
C ALA A 46 -2.11 -4.95 -9.14
N GLU A 47 -1.78 -6.18 -9.49
CA GLU A 47 -0.47 -6.78 -9.24
C GLU A 47 0.19 -7.18 -10.57
N PRO A 48 1.52 -7.09 -10.68
CA PRO A 48 2.24 -7.50 -11.88
C PRO A 48 2.33 -9.03 -11.93
N GLU A 49 1.78 -9.61 -13.00
CA GLU A 49 2.05 -11.01 -13.38
C GLU A 49 3.27 -11.04 -14.27
N HIS A 50 4.33 -11.71 -13.83
CA HIS A 50 5.52 -11.96 -14.64
C HIS A 50 5.26 -13.10 -15.63
N LEU A 51 5.48 -12.86 -16.91
CA LEU A 51 5.22 -13.82 -17.99
C LEU A 51 6.50 -14.58 -18.38
N PRO A 52 6.39 -15.79 -18.96
CA PRO A 52 7.55 -16.59 -19.36
C PRO A 52 8.49 -15.91 -20.37
N ASP A 53 7.98 -14.96 -21.15
CA ASP A 53 8.74 -14.18 -22.13
C ASP A 53 9.54 -13.01 -21.51
N GLY A 54 9.52 -12.87 -20.18
CA GLY A 54 10.20 -11.82 -19.43
C GLY A 54 9.42 -10.50 -19.36
N THR A 55 8.24 -10.42 -19.96
CA THR A 55 7.36 -9.26 -19.85
C THR A 55 6.49 -9.34 -18.59
N SER A 56 5.70 -8.32 -18.32
CA SER A 56 4.74 -8.33 -17.23
C SER A 56 3.44 -7.67 -17.65
N ARG A 57 2.31 -8.22 -17.19
CA ARG A 57 0.99 -7.61 -17.38
C ARG A 57 0.33 -7.32 -16.04
N GLN A 58 -0.58 -6.35 -16.03
CA GLN A 58 -1.35 -6.00 -14.84
C GLN A 58 -2.53 -6.96 -14.71
N VAL A 59 -2.66 -7.62 -13.56
CA VAL A 59 -3.86 -8.38 -13.19
C VAL A 59 -4.61 -7.60 -12.13
N TRP A 60 -5.87 -7.27 -12.42
CA TRP A 60 -6.71 -6.45 -11.55
C TRP A 60 -7.56 -7.31 -10.61
N PHE A 61 -7.67 -6.86 -9.36
CA PHE A 61 -8.45 -7.48 -8.30
C PHE A 61 -9.47 -6.49 -7.73
N ALA A 62 -10.66 -6.97 -7.42
CA ALA A 62 -11.70 -6.23 -6.71
C ALA A 62 -12.37 -7.14 -5.66
N ARG A 63 -13.14 -6.53 -4.76
CA ARG A 63 -13.95 -7.26 -3.78
C ARG A 63 -14.95 -8.18 -4.49
N ALA A 64 -15.10 -9.40 -3.99
CA ALA A 64 -16.00 -10.40 -4.56
C ALA A 64 -17.48 -10.07 -4.32
N GLU A 65 -17.79 -9.56 -3.12
CA GLU A 65 -19.14 -9.36 -2.55
C GLU A 65 -19.95 -8.18 -3.16
N GLY A 66 -19.43 -7.54 -4.21
CA GLY A 66 -20.17 -6.50 -4.95
C GLY A 66 -20.12 -5.09 -4.35
N GLU A 67 -19.71 -4.94 -3.09
CA GLU A 67 -19.36 -3.62 -2.52
C GLU A 67 -18.02 -3.15 -3.09
N PRO A 68 -17.97 -2.03 -3.85
CA PRO A 68 -16.74 -1.65 -4.54
C PRO A 68 -15.74 -0.97 -3.62
N LEU A 69 -16.17 -0.21 -2.61
CA LEU A 69 -15.28 0.61 -1.80
C LEU A 69 -14.52 -0.24 -0.76
N ALA A 70 -13.22 -0.01 -0.68
CA ALA A 70 -12.33 -0.49 0.36
C ALA A 70 -11.24 0.56 0.63
N PHE A 71 -10.40 0.31 1.63
CA PHE A 71 -9.29 1.20 1.96
C PHE A 71 -7.99 0.43 2.15
N PHE A 72 -6.87 0.95 1.67
CA PHE A 72 -5.58 0.50 2.19
C PHE A 72 -5.28 1.15 3.54
N ALA A 73 -4.66 0.39 4.45
CA ALA A 73 -4.13 0.91 5.70
C ALA A 73 -2.90 1.79 5.40
N GLY A 74 -3.08 3.11 5.41
CA GLY A 74 -2.07 4.09 4.99
C GLY A 74 -1.34 4.78 6.14
N ILE A 75 -0.08 5.12 5.90
CA ILE A 75 0.73 6.03 6.72
C ILE A 75 1.06 7.26 5.87
N TRP A 76 1.01 8.45 6.47
CA TRP A 76 1.34 9.71 5.82
C TRP A 76 2.26 10.60 6.66
N CYS A 77 2.96 11.51 6.00
CA CYS A 77 3.73 12.57 6.63
C CYS A 77 3.97 13.75 5.68
N GLN A 78 4.19 14.93 6.24
CA GLN A 78 4.82 16.04 5.51
C GLN A 78 6.34 15.85 5.49
N TRP A 79 6.98 15.98 4.34
CA TRP A 79 8.43 15.77 4.22
C TRP A 79 9.07 16.62 3.13
N THR A 80 10.24 17.19 3.42
CA THR A 80 11.04 17.95 2.45
C THR A 80 12.08 17.04 1.81
N SER A 81 12.06 16.94 0.48
CA SER A 81 13.08 16.19 -0.27
C SER A 81 13.08 16.53 -1.76
N ALA A 82 14.18 16.24 -2.46
CA ALA A 82 14.21 16.28 -3.92
C ALA A 82 13.55 15.02 -4.52
N ARG A 83 12.29 15.13 -4.98
CA ARG A 83 11.55 14.01 -5.58
C ARG A 83 11.84 13.83 -7.08
N LYS A 84 12.07 14.95 -7.77
CA LYS A 84 12.40 15.02 -9.19
C LYS A 84 13.57 15.97 -9.37
N LEU A 85 14.58 15.58 -10.15
CA LEU A 85 15.83 16.34 -10.28
C LEU A 85 15.58 17.75 -10.81
N ALA A 86 14.68 17.90 -11.77
CA ALA A 86 14.36 19.19 -12.39
C ALA A 86 13.59 20.15 -11.47
N VAL A 87 12.94 19.65 -10.41
CA VAL A 87 12.11 20.45 -9.50
C VAL A 87 12.93 20.95 -8.31
N GLY A 88 13.98 20.24 -7.92
CA GLY A 88 14.70 20.53 -6.68
C GLY A 88 13.96 20.01 -5.45
N GLU A 89 14.24 20.59 -4.28
CA GLU A 89 13.59 20.21 -3.02
C GLU A 89 12.21 20.84 -2.89
N THR A 90 11.23 20.01 -2.53
CA THR A 90 9.86 20.42 -2.23
C THR A 90 9.44 19.83 -0.89
N THR A 91 8.53 20.51 -0.20
CA THR A 91 7.82 19.97 0.98
C THR A 91 6.48 19.45 0.51
N ASP A 92 6.30 18.14 0.61
CA ASP A 92 5.11 17.45 0.10
C ASP A 92 4.44 16.63 1.21
N ASP A 93 3.12 16.51 1.12
CA ASP A 93 2.37 15.51 1.87
C ASP A 93 2.52 14.16 1.17
N LEU A 94 3.24 13.25 1.80
CA LEU A 94 3.55 11.93 1.28
C LEU A 94 2.72 10.88 1.99
N PHE A 95 2.32 9.85 1.26
CA PHE A 95 1.74 8.66 1.85
C PHE A 95 2.38 7.38 1.31
N GLY A 96 2.11 6.29 1.98
CA GLY A 96 2.32 4.91 1.56
C GLY A 96 1.34 4.03 2.32
N PHE A 97 1.26 2.75 1.99
CA PHE A 97 0.33 1.85 2.64
C PHE A 97 0.99 0.54 3.03
N LEU A 98 0.39 -0.09 4.04
CA LEU A 98 0.87 -1.35 4.54
C LEU A 98 0.66 -2.44 3.51
N THR A 99 1.60 -3.38 3.49
CA THR A 99 1.47 -4.61 2.74
C THR A 99 1.61 -5.78 3.70
N THR A 100 1.00 -6.91 3.35
CA THR A 100 1.01 -8.17 4.08
C THR A 100 1.30 -9.34 3.13
N GLU A 101 1.46 -10.55 3.67
CA GLU A 101 1.51 -11.78 2.86
C GLU A 101 0.28 -11.89 1.95
N ALA A 102 0.44 -12.47 0.76
CA ALA A 102 -0.65 -12.60 -0.19
C ALA A 102 -1.66 -13.68 0.23
N ASN A 103 -2.95 -13.42 0.03
CA ASN A 103 -3.99 -14.46 0.11
C ASN A 103 -3.91 -15.38 -1.14
N ARG A 104 -4.77 -16.41 -1.22
CA ARG A 104 -4.76 -17.37 -2.32
C ARG A 104 -4.91 -16.73 -3.71
N GLU A 105 -5.82 -15.77 -3.87
CA GLU A 105 -6.12 -15.19 -5.19
C GLU A 105 -4.98 -14.30 -5.71
N VAL A 106 -4.43 -13.45 -4.84
CA VAL A 106 -3.28 -12.60 -5.17
C VAL A 106 -2.01 -13.43 -5.28
N GLY A 107 -1.80 -14.39 -4.37
CA GLY A 107 -0.60 -15.20 -4.31
C GLY A 107 -0.41 -16.10 -5.54
N ALA A 108 -1.49 -16.47 -6.21
CA ALA A 108 -1.46 -17.16 -7.49
C ALA A 108 -0.89 -16.31 -8.65
N ILE A 109 -0.75 -15.00 -8.48
CA ILE A 109 -0.20 -14.06 -9.47
C ILE A 109 1.10 -13.44 -8.97
N HIS A 110 1.09 -12.93 -7.74
CA HIS A 110 2.20 -12.22 -7.13
C HIS A 110 2.37 -12.72 -5.67
N PRO A 111 3.11 -13.82 -5.45
CA PRO A 111 3.18 -14.51 -4.16
C PRO A 111 3.88 -13.71 -3.06
N LYS A 112 4.64 -12.67 -3.43
CA LYS A 112 5.48 -11.93 -2.48
C LYS A 112 4.67 -11.13 -1.47
N ALA A 113 3.56 -10.53 -1.89
CA ALA A 113 2.79 -9.60 -1.08
C ALA A 113 1.43 -9.28 -1.69
N MET A 114 0.51 -8.83 -0.84
CA MET A 114 -0.64 -8.01 -1.23
C MET A 114 -0.70 -6.75 -0.35
N PRO A 115 -1.45 -5.70 -0.75
CA PRO A 115 -1.80 -4.60 0.13
C PRO A 115 -2.63 -5.06 1.33
N VAL A 116 -2.52 -4.38 2.46
CA VAL A 116 -3.50 -4.52 3.55
C VAL A 116 -4.78 -3.81 3.13
N VAL A 117 -5.85 -4.55 2.95
CA VAL A 117 -7.16 -4.02 2.54
C VAL A 117 -8.11 -4.11 3.73
N LEU A 118 -8.65 -2.96 4.13
CA LEU A 118 -9.64 -2.79 5.18
C LEU A 118 -11.02 -2.69 4.52
N THR A 119 -11.97 -3.51 4.97
CA THR A 119 -13.30 -3.59 4.36
C THR A 119 -14.44 -3.34 5.35
N ARG A 120 -14.17 -3.43 6.65
CA ARG A 120 -15.20 -3.27 7.70
C ARG A 120 -14.96 -2.04 8.53
N GLN A 121 -16.03 -1.41 9.00
CA GLN A 121 -15.96 -0.19 9.81
C GLN A 121 -15.06 -0.37 11.04
N GLU A 122 -15.13 -1.52 11.71
CA GLU A 122 -14.30 -1.76 12.90
C GLU A 122 -12.80 -1.78 12.57
N GLU A 123 -12.42 -2.24 11.37
CA GLU A 123 -11.03 -2.26 10.92
C GLU A 123 -10.53 -0.84 10.61
N LEU A 124 -11.40 -0.01 10.01
CA LEU A 124 -11.12 1.41 9.79
C LEU A 124 -10.95 2.15 11.11
N ASP A 125 -11.82 1.91 12.08
CA ASP A 125 -11.79 2.54 13.39
C ASP A 125 -10.55 2.13 14.19
N VAL A 126 -10.21 0.85 14.19
CA VAL A 126 -8.97 0.34 14.82
C VAL A 126 -7.75 0.98 14.17
N TRP A 127 -7.69 1.00 12.83
CA TRP A 127 -6.57 1.63 12.13
C TRP A 127 -6.46 3.11 12.49
N MET A 128 -7.55 3.86 12.41
CA MET A 128 -7.50 5.31 12.59
C MET A 128 -7.35 5.78 14.04
N ASN A 129 -7.70 4.98 15.04
CA ASN A 129 -7.81 5.47 16.42
C ASN A 129 -7.04 4.64 17.47
N ALA A 130 -6.74 3.37 17.23
CA ALA A 130 -6.18 2.52 18.28
C ALA A 130 -4.68 2.82 18.54
N PRO A 131 -4.13 2.51 19.72
CA PRO A 131 -2.68 2.48 19.93
C PRO A 131 -1.99 1.56 18.92
N ILE A 132 -0.72 1.82 18.60
CA ILE A 132 0.01 1.07 17.57
C ILE A 132 0.01 -0.45 17.83
N ALA A 133 0.06 -0.88 19.09
CA ALA A 133 0.04 -2.30 19.48
C ALA A 133 -1.20 -3.05 18.99
N ASP A 134 -2.34 -2.37 18.93
CA ASP A 134 -3.62 -2.93 18.45
C ASP A 134 -3.80 -2.67 16.95
N ALA A 135 -3.40 -1.47 16.48
CA ALA A 135 -3.55 -1.10 15.07
C ALA A 135 -2.78 -2.04 14.13
N VAL A 136 -1.60 -2.52 14.52
CA VAL A 136 -0.81 -3.47 13.69
C VAL A 136 -1.52 -4.81 13.45
N GLN A 137 -2.53 -5.17 14.24
CA GLN A 137 -3.29 -6.41 14.03
C GLN A 137 -4.10 -6.39 12.72
N VAL A 138 -4.35 -5.21 12.15
CA VAL A 138 -4.99 -5.10 10.82
C VAL A 138 -4.01 -5.41 9.69
N GLN A 139 -2.70 -5.47 9.95
CA GLN A 139 -1.69 -5.84 8.95
C GLN A 139 -1.68 -7.35 8.70
N ARG A 140 -2.75 -7.85 8.07
CA ARG A 140 -2.98 -9.25 7.72
C ARG A 140 -3.61 -9.37 6.34
N PRO A 141 -3.46 -10.51 5.63
CA PRO A 141 -4.17 -10.72 4.38
C PRO A 141 -5.69 -10.65 4.58
N LEU A 142 -6.39 -10.25 3.52
CA LEU A 142 -7.81 -10.56 3.43
C LEU A 142 -8.00 -12.09 3.40
N PRO A 143 -9.12 -12.62 3.91
CA PRO A 143 -9.44 -14.04 3.78
C PRO A 143 -9.45 -14.50 2.32
N ASP A 144 -9.21 -15.78 2.10
CA ASP A 144 -9.34 -16.37 0.77
C ASP A 144 -10.79 -16.26 0.27
N GLY A 145 -10.96 -16.06 -1.04
CA GLY A 145 -12.27 -15.96 -1.68
C GLY A 145 -12.96 -14.59 -1.57
N THR A 146 -12.37 -13.62 -0.86
CA THR A 146 -12.95 -12.27 -0.75
C THR A 146 -12.56 -11.35 -1.90
N LEU A 147 -11.59 -11.75 -2.73
CA LEU A 147 -11.15 -11.04 -3.92
C LEU A 147 -11.48 -11.86 -5.18
N LYS A 148 -11.75 -11.15 -6.27
CA LYS A 148 -11.89 -11.74 -7.60
C LYS A 148 -11.03 -10.99 -8.60
N ARG A 149 -10.50 -11.71 -9.58
CA ARG A 149 -9.86 -11.09 -10.75
C ARG A 149 -10.94 -10.42 -11.60
N ILE A 150 -10.65 -9.23 -12.09
CA ILE A 150 -11.52 -8.48 -13.01
C ILE A 150 -10.76 -8.17 -14.29
N MET A 151 -11.49 -7.96 -15.38
CA MET A 151 -10.89 -7.39 -16.60
C MET A 151 -10.40 -5.97 -16.30
N PRO A 152 -9.34 -5.50 -16.98
CA PRO A 152 -8.91 -4.11 -16.87
C PRO A 152 -10.11 -3.20 -17.10
N TRP A 153 -10.26 -2.18 -16.26
CA TRP A 153 -11.28 -1.17 -16.50
C TRP A 153 -10.96 -0.47 -17.83
N HIS A 154 -11.86 -0.61 -18.79
CA HIS A 154 -11.89 0.25 -19.97
C HIS A 154 -12.90 1.37 -19.66
N PRO A 155 -12.49 2.65 -19.68
CA PRO A 155 -13.49 3.71 -19.77
C PRO A 155 -14.37 3.43 -20.99
N VAL A 156 -15.69 3.43 -20.79
CA VAL A 156 -16.59 3.60 -21.92
C VAL A 156 -16.33 5.01 -22.45
N GLU A 157 -16.03 5.11 -23.76
CA GLU A 157 -15.83 6.39 -24.47
C GLU A 157 -17.03 7.33 -24.32
#